data_AF-A0AAW4X2L8-F1
#
_entry.id   AF-A0AAW4X2L8-F1
#
_cell.length_a   1.000
_cell.length_b   1.000
_cell.length_c   1.000
_cell.angle_alpha   90.00
_cell.angle_beta   90.00
_cell.angle_gamma   90.00
#
_symmetry.space_group_name_H-M   'P 1'
#
loop_
_entity.id
_entity.type
_entity.pdbx_description
1 polymer ?
#
loop_
_entity_poly.entity_id
_entity_poly.type
_entity_poly.pdbx_seq_one_letter_code
_entity_poly.pdbx_strand_id
1 'polypeptide(L)'
;MWHTDISYIPVKNTHAYLICVLDGYSRKIIHGELSQTMSADDMQRVLSRAMFKTGIFEADPVSRPVLVSDNGTQLVSKSFTKFLE
;
A
#
# COMPACT_ATOMS: atom_id res chain seq x y z
N MET A 1 2.53 -13.17 -0.48
CA MET A 1 3.22 -11.98 -1.01
C MET A 1 2.16 -11.02 -1.51
N TRP A 2 2.25 -9.76 -1.12
CA TRP A 2 1.40 -8.69 -1.63
C TRP A 2 2.18 -7.79 -2.56
N HIS A 3 1.49 -7.21 -3.53
CA HIS A 3 2.02 -6.21 -4.44
C HIS A 3 1.35 -4.87 -4.14
N THR A 4 2.12 -3.79 -4.18
CA THR A 4 1.57 -2.44 -4.10
C THR A 4 2.02 -1.60 -5.28
N ASP A 5 1.14 -0.73 -5.74
CA ASP A 5 1.41 0.21 -6.82
C ASP A 5 0.66 1.52 -6.62
N ILE A 6 1.19 2.60 -7.21
CA ILE A 6 0.59 3.93 -7.22
C ILE A 6 0.37 4.37 -8.66
N SER A 7 -0.89 4.61 -9.02
CA SER A 7 -1.26 5.09 -10.36
C SER A 7 -1.76 6.53 -10.30
N TYR A 8 -1.16 7.42 -11.10
CA TYR A 8 -1.68 8.78 -11.31
C TYR A 8 -2.98 8.74 -12.12
N ILE A 9 -4.01 9.41 -11.63
CA ILE A 9 -5.32 9.54 -12.28
C ILE A 9 -5.59 11.01 -12.56
N PRO A 10 -5.63 11.42 -13.84
CA PRO A 10 -6.06 12.77 -14.20
C PRO A 10 -7.56 12.91 -13.94
N VAL A 11 -7.95 14.00 -13.27
CA VAL A 11 -9.35 14.35 -12.99
C VAL A 11 -9.60 15.75 -13.52
N LYS A 12 -10.84 16.10 -13.90
CA LYS A 12 -11.11 17.43 -14.47
C LYS A 12 -10.64 18.54 -13.50
N ASN A 13 -9.69 19.35 -13.96
CA ASN A 13 -9.06 20.46 -13.23
C ASN A 13 -8.22 20.06 -12.00
N THR A 14 -7.90 18.78 -11.80
CA THR A 14 -7.05 18.32 -10.70
C THR A 14 -6.42 16.95 -11.02
N HIS A 15 -5.88 16.27 -10.02
CA HIS A 15 -5.42 14.90 -10.11
C HIS A 15 -5.70 14.14 -8.82
N ALA A 16 -5.60 12.82 -8.91
CA ALA A 16 -5.61 11.91 -7.76
C ALA A 16 -4.57 10.80 -7.99
N TYR A 17 -4.22 10.10 -6.92
CA TYR A 17 -3.39 8.91 -6.94
C TYR A 17 -4.21 7.74 -6.44
N LEU A 18 -4.31 6.69 -7.24
CA LEU A 18 -4.84 5.42 -6.79
C LEU A 18 -3.70 4.59 -6.22
N ILE A 19 -3.78 4.31 -4.92
CA ILE A 19 -2.85 3.43 -4.22
C ILE A 19 -3.56 2.10 -4.02
N CYS A 20 -2.97 1.01 -4.50
CA CYS A 20 -3.57 -0.32 -4.47
C CYS A 20 -2.65 -1.36 -3.84
N VAL A 21 -3.25 -2.26 -3.05
CA VAL A 21 -2.62 -3.46 -2.48
C VAL A 21 -3.32 -4.69 -3.06
N LEU A 22 -2.54 -5.55 -3.70
CA LEU A 22 -2.98 -6.74 -4.43
C LEU A 22 -2.36 -8.00 -3.83
N ASP A 23 -3.16 -9.06 -3.68
CA ASP A 23 -2.65 -10.37 -3.33
C ASP A 23 -2.00 -11.06 -4.55
N GLY A 24 -0.72 -11.41 -4.46
CA GLY A 24 0.05 -11.92 -5.60
C GLY A 24 -0.42 -13.28 -6.13
N TYR A 25 -1.04 -14.11 -5.27
CA TYR A 25 -1.56 -15.41 -5.66
C TYR A 25 -2.93 -15.30 -6.32
N SER A 26 -3.92 -14.76 -5.61
CA SER A 26 -5.31 -14.72 -6.05
C SER A 26 -5.63 -13.59 -7.03
N ARG A 27 -4.69 -12.65 -7.23
CA ARG A 27 -4.86 -11.41 -8.01
C ARG A 27 -5.98 -10.49 -7.52
N LYS A 28 -6.50 -10.73 -6.32
CA LYS A 28 -7.53 -9.89 -5.72
C LYS A 28 -6.93 -8.58 -5.22
N ILE A 29 -7.62 -7.47 -5.45
CA ILE A 29 -7.36 -6.21 -4.76
C ILE A 29 -7.85 -6.37 -3.32
N ILE A 30 -6.92 -6.29 -2.38
CA ILE A 30 -7.21 -6.37 -0.94
C ILE A 30 -7.76 -5.03 -0.48
N HIS A 31 -7.11 -3.96 -0.91
CA HIS A 31 -7.57 -2.61 -0.70
C HIS A 31 -7.01 -1.69 -1.77
N GLY A 32 -7.80 -0.69 -2.16
CA GLY A 32 -7.34 0.43 -2.95
C GLY A 32 -8.04 1.69 -2.47
N GLU A 33 -7.36 2.82 -2.59
CA GLU A 33 -7.88 4.12 -2.18
C GLU A 33 -7.36 5.24 -3.08
N LEU A 34 -8.20 6.26 -3.30
CA LEU A 34 -7.79 7.50 -3.95
C LEU A 34 -7.24 8.47 -2.89
N SER A 35 -6.03 8.97 -3.11
CA SER A 35 -5.45 10.07 -2.35
C SER A 35 -5.19 11.28 -3.26
N GLN A 36 -5.16 12.48 -2.68
CA GLN A 36 -4.68 13.68 -3.36
C GLN A 36 -3.16 13.74 -3.41
N THR A 37 -2.46 12.93 -2.60
CA THR A 37 -1.00 12.85 -2.57
C THR A 37 -0.53 11.40 -2.72
N MET A 38 0.79 11.20 -2.79
CA MET A 38 1.43 9.89 -2.80
C MET A 38 2.33 9.70 -1.58
N SER A 39 2.01 10.34 -0.46
CA SER A 39 2.89 10.40 0.72
C SER A 39 3.13 9.03 1.38
N ALA A 40 4.20 8.93 2.18
CA ALA A 40 4.45 7.74 2.99
C ALA A 40 3.31 7.46 3.99
N ASP A 41 2.60 8.50 4.45
CA ASP A 41 1.46 8.37 5.35
C ASP A 41 0.25 7.78 4.62
N ASP A 42 0.01 8.17 3.36
CA ASP A 42 -1.02 7.56 2.53
C ASP A 42 -0.73 6.07 2.29
N MET A 43 0.53 5.73 2.02
CA MET A 43 0.96 4.33 1.87
C MET A 43 0.74 3.51 3.14
N GLN A 44 1.19 4.00 4.29
CA GLN A 44 1.01 3.34 5.59
C GLN A 44 -0.47 3.12 5.89
N ARG A 45 -1.31 4.12 5.61
CA ARG A 45 -2.75 4.07 5.85
C ARG A 45 -3.45 3.03 4.97
N VAL A 46 -3.11 2.98 3.68
CA VAL A 46 -3.66 1.97 2.76
C VAL A 46 -3.22 0.56 3.15
N LEU A 47 -1.95 0.35 3.50
CA LEU A 47 -1.47 -0.96 3.95
C LEU A 47 -2.08 -1.37 5.29
N SER A 48 -2.21 -0.46 6.24
CA SER A 48 -2.87 -0.73 7.52
C SER A 48 -4.31 -1.19 7.32
N ARG A 49 -5.06 -0.54 6.43
CA ARG A 49 -6.41 -0.94 6.07
C ARG A 49 -6.45 -2.30 5.36
N ALA A 50 -5.49 -2.58 4.49
CA ALA A 50 -5.37 -3.89 3.85
C ALA A 50 -5.13 -5.00 4.89
N MET A 51 -4.19 -4.80 5.82
CA MET A 51 -3.88 -5.73 6.90
C MET A 51 -5.07 -5.95 7.84
N PHE A 52 -5.80 -4.89 8.18
CA PHE A 52 -7.01 -4.99 9.00
C PHE A 52 -8.08 -5.83 8.31
N LYS A 53 -8.33 -5.61 7.01
CA LYS A 53 -9.33 -6.37 6.24
C LYS A 53 -9.03 -7.85 6.10
N THR A 54 -7.76 -8.23 6.07
CA THR A 54 -7.36 -9.65 5.98
C THR A 54 -7.12 -10.29 7.35
N GLY A 55 -7.33 -9.55 8.45
CA GLY A 55 -7.17 -10.06 9.81
C GLY A 55 -5.71 -10.31 10.22
N ILE A 56 -4.73 -9.71 9.52
CA ILE A 56 -3.30 -9.93 9.79
C ILE A 56 -2.64 -8.74 10.50
N PHE A 57 -3.42 -7.72 10.85
CA PHE A 57 -2.91 -6.52 11.52
C PHE A 57 -2.22 -6.85 12.86
N GLU A 58 -2.79 -7.79 13.60
CA GLU A 58 -2.25 -8.28 14.88
C GLU A 58 -1.41 -9.55 14.74
N ALA A 59 -1.22 -10.05 13.50
CA ALA A 59 -0.42 -11.24 13.26
C ALA A 59 1.08 -10.94 13.51
N ASP A 60 1.81 -11.98 13.94
CA ASP A 60 3.26 -11.93 14.11
C ASP A 60 3.91 -11.42 12.81
N PRO A 61 4.86 -10.48 12.87
CA PRO A 61 5.52 -9.93 11.67
C PRO A 61 6.06 -11.00 10.70
N VAL A 62 6.54 -12.14 11.21
CA VAL A 62 7.07 -13.25 10.40
C VAL A 62 5.97 -13.95 9.60
N SER A 63 4.73 -13.91 10.09
CA SER A 63 3.56 -14.49 9.42
C SER A 63 2.89 -13.54 8.42
N ARG A 64 3.30 -12.26 8.40
CA ARG A 64 2.76 -11.27 7.46
C ARG A 64 3.28 -11.50 6.04
N PRO A 65 2.48 -11.18 5.01
CA PRO A 65 2.91 -11.29 3.63
C PRO A 65 4.01 -10.29 3.34
N VAL A 66 5.07 -10.76 2.68
CA VAL A 66 6.10 -9.89 2.11
C VAL A 66 5.45 -8.92 1.13
N LEU A 67 5.71 -7.62 1.32
CA LEU A 67 5.28 -6.57 0.42
C LEU A 67 6.31 -6.39 -0.70
N VAL A 68 5.84 -6.45 -1.95
CA VAL A 68 6.60 -6.12 -3.15
C VAL A 68 6.09 -4.80 -3.69
N SER A 69 6.98 -3.83 -3.78
CA SER A 69 6.73 -2.51 -4.34
C SER A 69 7.80 -2.19 -5.38
N ASP A 70 7.59 -1.13 -6.17
CA ASP A 70 8.69 -0.52 -6.91
C ASP A 70 9.60 0.28 -5.95
N ASN A 71 10.72 0.81 -6.49
CA ASN A 71 11.67 1.63 -5.74
C ASN A 71 11.24 3.11 -5.69
N GLY A 72 9.94 3.41 -5.74
CA GLY A 72 9.44 4.77 -5.59
C GLY A 72 9.97 5.40 -4.30
N THR A 73 10.30 6.69 -4.34
CA THR A 73 10.97 7.39 -3.22
C THR A 73 10.15 7.35 -1.91
N GLN A 74 8.83 7.20 -2.02
CA GLN A 74 7.91 7.11 -0.89
C GLN A 74 7.92 5.73 -0.23
N LEU A 75 8.26 4.70 -1.02
CA LEU A 75 8.38 3.29 -0.61
C LEU A 75 9.77 2.95 -0.05
N VAL A 76 10.78 3.78 -0.35
CA VAL A 76 12.16 3.66 0.19
C VAL A 76 12.38 4.60 1.41
N SER A 77 11.34 5.32 1.83
CA SER A 77 11.46 6.23 2.97
C SER A 77 11.73 5.47 4.28
N LYS A 78 12.63 6.00 5.13
CA LYS A 78 12.97 5.36 6.42
C LYS A 78 11.76 5.13 7.33
N SER A 79 10.77 6.03 7.28
CA SER A 79 9.52 5.90 8.04
C SER A 79 8.69 4.71 7.57
N PHE A 80 8.64 4.47 6.26
CA PHE A 80 7.93 3.34 5.68
C PHE A 80 8.62 2.01 5.93
N THR A 81 9.96 1.96 5.81
CA THR A 81 10.71 0.75 6.16
C THR A 81 10.50 0.35 7.63
N LYS A 82 10.55 1.32 8.55
CA LYS A 82 10.30 1.09 9.98
C LYS A 82 8.87 0.63 10.27
N PHE A 83 7.90 0.99 9.43
CA PHE A 83 6.52 0.52 9.57
C PHE A 83 6.35 -0.96 9.20
N LEU A 84 7.21 -1.50 8.34
CA LEU A 84 7.16 -2.89 7.88
C LEU A 84 7.93 -3.86 8.79
N GLU A 85 8.81 -3.36 9.65
CA GLU A 85 9.48 -4.10 10.74
C GLU A 85 8.51 -4.44 11.87
#